data_AF-A0A0L6ZBP3-F1
#
_entry.id   AF-A0A0L6ZBP3-F1
#
_cell.length_a   1.000
_cell.length_b   1.000
_cell.length_c   1.000
_cell.angle_alpha   90.00
_cell.angle_beta   90.00
_cell.angle_gamma   90.00
#
_symmetry.space_group_name_H-M   'P 1'
#
loop_
_entity.id
_entity.type
_entity.pdbx_description
1 polymer ?
#
loop_
_entity_poly.entity_id
_entity_poly.type
_entity_poly.pdbx_seq_one_letter_code
_entity_poly.pdbx_strand_id
1 'polypeptide(L)' 'MRNHTIKFKQENILCHRCVINAVKALSQIKYVQGFNVDIDSKIIQVIYEGNRMSKEIIREAVNYSIISGKTKLISY' A
#
# COMPACT_ATOMS: atom_id res chain seq x y z
N MET A 1 5.68 15.66 13.26
CA MET A 1 4.77 14.87 12.39
C MET A 1 4.41 13.59 13.13
N ARG A 2 3.14 13.15 13.14
CA ARG A 2 2.73 11.88 13.77
C ARG A 2 2.62 10.80 12.71
N ASN A 3 3.46 9.77 12.82
CA ASN A 3 3.43 8.61 11.94
C ASN A 3 2.41 7.60 12.46
N HIS A 4 1.59 7.06 11.56
CA HIS A 4 0.63 6.01 11.82
C HIS A 4 1.10 4.74 11.12
N THR A 5 0.97 3.61 11.80
CA THR A 5 1.26 2.30 11.22
C THR A 5 -0.04 1.54 11.06
N ILE A 6 -0.31 1.06 9.85
CA ILE A 6 -1.41 0.14 9.60
C ILE A 6 -0.85 -1.19 9.11
N LYS A 7 -1.53 -2.26 9.51
CA LYS A 7 -1.30 -3.62 9.02
C LYS A 7 -2.63 -4.17 8.50
N PHE A 8 -2.63 -4.72 7.31
CA PHE A 8 -3.82 -5.36 6.76
C PHE A 8 -3.46 -6.57 5.91
N LYS A 9 -4.36 -7.55 5.91
CA LYS A 9 -4.24 -8.75 5.09
C LYS A 9 -4.72 -8.46 3.66
N GLN A 10 -3.97 -8.92 2.68
CA GLN A 10 -4.27 -8.75 1.26
C GLN A 10 -4.26 -10.12 0.56
N GLU A 11 -5.40 -10.80 0.58
CA GLU A 11 -5.54 -12.18 0.11
C GLU A 11 -5.18 -12.38 -1.37
N ASN A 12 -5.31 -11.32 -2.16
CA ASN A 12 -5.10 -11.32 -3.61
C ASN A 12 -3.62 -11.14 -4.03
N ILE A 13 -2.67 -11.10 -3.09
CA ILE A 13 -1.25 -11.25 -3.42
C ILE A 13 -0.99 -12.74 -3.66
N LEU A 14 -1.21 -13.17 -4.90
CA LEU A 14 -1.01 -14.56 -5.33
C LEU A 14 0.27 -14.73 -6.14
N CYS A 15 0.97 -13.64 -6.45
CA CYS A 15 2.01 -13.62 -7.45
C CYS A 15 3.09 -12.58 -7.12
N HIS A 16 4.32 -12.81 -7.56
CA HIS A 16 5.42 -11.84 -7.38
C HIS A 16 5.11 -10.51 -8.07
N ARG A 17 4.42 -10.55 -9.23
CA ARG A 17 3.96 -9.34 -9.92
C ARG A 17 2.97 -8.51 -9.07
N CYS A 18 2.15 -9.17 -8.26
CA CYS A 18 1.17 -8.57 -7.37
C CYS A 18 1.90 -7.77 -6.27
N VAL A 19 2.99 -8.34 -5.71
CA VAL A 19 3.89 -7.66 -4.77
C VAL A 19 4.54 -6.44 -5.42
N ILE A 20 5.12 -6.60 -6.61
CA ILE A 20 5.77 -5.50 -7.34
C ILE A 20 4.79 -4.34 -7.58
N ASN A 21 3.55 -4.63 -7.98
CA ASN A 21 2.54 -3.60 -8.18
C ASN A 21 2.16 -2.87 -6.89
N ALA A 22 2.00 -3.61 -5.79
CA ALA A 22 1.72 -3.03 -4.47
C ALA A 22 2.86 -2.13 -3.98
N VAL A 23 4.11 -2.60 -4.10
CA VAL A 23 5.32 -1.84 -3.77
C VAL A 23 5.39 -0.56 -4.60
N LYS A 24 5.16 -0.66 -5.91
CA LYS A 24 5.15 0.50 -6.82
C LYS A 24 4.06 1.51 -6.43
N ALA A 25 2.85 1.04 -6.14
CA ALA A 25 1.76 1.91 -5.70
C ALA A 25 2.12 2.65 -4.41
N LEU A 26 2.60 1.94 -3.38
CA LEU A 26 2.99 2.52 -2.10
C LEU A 26 4.14 3.53 -2.24
N SER A 27 5.11 3.26 -3.11
CA SER A 27 6.25 4.17 -3.37
C SER A 27 5.84 5.50 -4.02
N GLN A 28 4.68 5.55 -4.68
CA GLN A 28 4.17 6.75 -5.33
C GLN A 28 3.31 7.62 -4.39
N ILE A 29 2.99 7.13 -3.20
CA ILE A 29 2.19 7.87 -2.23
C ILE A 29 3.11 8.77 -1.40
N LYS A 30 3.03 10.08 -1.64
CA LYS A 30 3.89 11.12 -1.05
C LYS A 30 4.04 11.05 0.48
N TYR A 31 2.98 10.69 1.20
CA TYR A 31 2.98 10.68 2.67
C TYR A 31 3.22 9.30 3.28
N VAL A 32 3.59 8.30 2.47
CA VAL A 32 4.11 7.02 2.96
C VAL A 32 5.58 7.20 3.32
N GLN A 33 5.91 6.89 4.57
CA GLN A 33 7.26 6.97 5.14
C GLN A 33 7.99 5.63 5.06
N GLY A 34 7.25 4.52 4.96
CA GLY A 34 7.82 3.19 4.79
C GLY A 34 6.73 2.13 4.66
N PHE A 35 7.10 0.96 4.13
CA PHE A 35 6.19 -0.17 4.01
C PHE A 35 6.94 -1.51 4.01
N ASN A 36 6.23 -2.57 4.36
CA ASN A 36 6.68 -3.95 4.23
C ASN A 36 5.55 -4.79 3.61
N VAL A 37 5.89 -5.64 2.65
CA VAL A 37 4.95 -6.55 1.98
C VAL A 37 5.44 -7.97 2.20
N ASP A 38 4.69 -8.74 2.98
CA ASP A 38 4.96 -10.15 3.23
C ASP A 38 3.99 -10.98 2.40
N ILE A 39 4.53 -11.71 1.42
CA ILE A 39 3.76 -12.57 0.53
C ILE A 39 3.32 -13.87 1.23
N ASP A 40 4.13 -14.39 2.15
CA ASP A 40 3.87 -15.67 2.83
C ASP A 40 2.72 -15.51 3.82
N SER A 41 2.74 -14.44 4.63
CA SER A 41 1.64 -14.12 5.54
C SER A 41 0.50 -13.33 4.88
N LYS A 42 0.72 -12.85 3.65
CA LYS A 42 -0.17 -11.94 2.92
C LYS A 42 -0.47 -10.65 3.69
N ILE A 43 0.47 -10.19 4.52
CA ILE A 43 0.32 -8.99 5.34
C ILE A 43 1.09 -7.84 4.71
N ILE A 44 0.42 -6.69 4.62
CA ILE A 44 1.03 -5.44 4.20
C ILE A 44 1.05 -4.51 5.41
N GLN A 45 2.23 -4.00 5.74
CA GLN A 45 2.43 -2.97 6.74
C GLN A 45 2.80 -1.66 6.04
N VAL A 46 2.15 -0.55 6.43
CA VAL A 46 2.44 0.77 5.88
C VAL A 46 2.55 1.78 7.01
N ILE A 47 3.60 2.59 6.96
CA ILE A 47 3.87 3.72 7.85
C ILE A 47 3.62 4.99 7.04
N TYR A 48 2.75 5.86 7.53
CA TYR A 48 2.35 7.08 6.82
C TYR A 48 2.06 8.24 7.77
N GLU A 49 2.03 9.47 7.25
CA GLU A 49 1.67 10.65 8.03
C GLU A 49 0.14 10.73 8.25
N GLY A 50 -0.31 10.44 9.47
CA GLY A 50 -1.74 10.29 9.79
C GLY A 50 -2.58 11.56 9.65
N ASN A 51 -1.96 12.74 9.69
CA ASN A 51 -2.65 14.02 9.55
C ASN A 51 -2.94 14.40 8.08
N ARG A 52 -2.36 13.66 7.11
CA ARG A 52 -2.42 13.99 5.68
C ARG A 52 -2.99 12.88 4.81
N MET A 53 -3.27 11.71 5.40
CA MET A 53 -3.76 10.55 4.68
C MET A 53 -4.61 9.65 5.57
N SER A 54 -5.58 8.97 4.97
CA SER A 54 -6.37 7.94 5.65
C SER A 54 -5.92 6.53 5.30
N LYS A 55 -6.19 5.58 6.20
CA LYS A 55 -5.86 4.17 5.99
C LYS A 55 -6.66 3.56 4.83
N GLU A 56 -7.86 4.05 4.58
CA GLU A 56 -8.76 3.59 3.52
C GLU A 56 -8.16 3.84 2.14
N ILE A 57 -7.60 5.04 1.93
CA ILE A 57 -6.96 5.43 0.67
C ILE A 57 -5.79 4.50 0.35
N ILE A 58 -4.96 4.18 1.36
CA ILE A 58 -3.82 3.26 1.20
C ILE A 58 -4.32 1.87 0.78
N ARG A 59 -5.37 1.36 1.44
CA ARG A 59 -5.94 0.05 1.12
C ARG A 59 -6.52 0.01 -0.29
N GLU A 60 -7.25 1.06 -0.69
CA GLU A 60 -7.80 1.15 -2.05
C GLU A 60 -6.68 1.19 -3.09
N ALA A 61 -5.64 2.00 -2.88
CA ALA A 61 -4.50 2.13 -3.78
C ALA A 61 -3.81 0.78 -4.02
N VAL A 62 -3.53 0.06 -2.93
CA VAL A 62 -2.90 -1.25 -2.99
C VAL A 62 -3.81 -2.27 -3.68
N ASN A 63 -5.08 -2.34 -3.29
CA ASN A 63 -6.02 -3.29 -3.90
C ASN A 63 -6.19 -3.04 -5.41
N TYR A 64 -6.34 -1.77 -5.80
CA TYR A 64 -6.43 -1.38 -7.21
C TYR A 64 -5.16 -1.79 -7.98
N SER A 65 -3.98 -1.60 -7.40
CA SER A 65 -2.71 -1.94 -8.06
C SER A 65 -2.54 -3.44 -8.30
N ILE A 66 -3.04 -4.27 -7.38
CA ILE A 66 -2.99 -5.72 -7.50
C ILE A 66 -3.96 -6.22 -8.58
N ILE A 67 -5.19 -5.69 -8.60
CA ILE A 67 -6.23 -6.13 -9.54
C ILE A 67 -5.97 -5.61 -10.96
N SER A 68 -5.64 -4.33 -11.10
CA SER A 68 -5.52 -3.67 -12.41
C SER A 68 -4.11 -3.75 -13.01
N GLY A 69 -3.10 -4.03 -12.20
CA GLY A 69 -1.69 -3.90 -12.57
C GLY A 69 -1.23 -2.46 -12.83
N LYS A 70 -2.07 -1.46 -12.54
CA LYS A 70 -1.81 -0.03 -12.72
C LYS A 70 -1.70 0.67 -11.37
N THR A 71 -0.89 1.71 -11.30
CA THR A 71 -0.88 2.60 -10.13
C THR A 71 -1.82 3.77 -10.39
N LYS A 72 -2.68 4.08 -9.42
CA LYS A 72 -3.49 5.31 -9.45
C LYS A 72 -2.58 6.41 -8.91
N LEU A 73 -2.28 7.43 -9.71
CA LEU A 73 -1.58 8.61 -9.21
C LEU A 73 -2.53 9.31 -8.24
N ILE A 74 -2.25 9.21 -6.95
CA ILE A 74 -3.05 9.89 -5.92
C ILE A 74 -2.41 11.27 -5.73
N SER A 75 -2.85 12.21 -6.55
CA SER A 75 -2.46 13.62 -6.44
C SER A 75 -3.18 14.24 -5.24
N TYR A 76 -2.47 14.41 -4.12
CA TYR A 76 -2.88 15.27 -2.99
C TYR A 76 -1.93 16.44 -2.85
#